data_AF-A0A9K3GJ37-F1
#
_entry.id   AF-A0A9K3GJ37-F1
#
_cell.length_a   1.000
_cell.length_b   1.000
_cell.length_c   1.000
_cell.angle_alpha   90.00
_cell.angle_beta   90.00
_cell.angle_gamma   90.00
#
_symmetry.space_group_name_H-M   'P 1'
#
loop_
_entity.id
_entity.type
_entity.pdbx_description
1 polymer ?
#
loop_
_entity_poly.entity_id
_entity_poly.type
_entity_poly.pdbx_seq_one_letter_code
_entity_poly.pdbx_strand_id
1 'polypeptide(L)'
;MPTVSVVRDTLLEMIGCESMSEHEFDQMIFDFGVELDGVIEEAERFMEDEGLKVVYKIDVPANRYDLLCVEGLAAALRCYLGYSTDPLPFKAPVTEEVTMTVDPSTLAVRPYVVCAVLRDVTMTQRIYNSFIDLQDKLHQNIGRRRTLVAIGTHDMDKVEQNGFTYSAENPEDIVFIPLKQTETMDANGLMKFYEEDKAGLGQYLYIIRDKPQYPVIRDRNG
;
A
#
# COMPACT_ATOMS: atom_id res chain seq x y z
N MET A 1 -8.42 -11.23 -13.35
CA MET A 1 -7.35 -11.45 -12.36
C MET A 1 -7.15 -10.11 -11.63
N PRO A 2 -6.21 -9.87 -10.69
CA PRO A 2 -5.95 -8.49 -10.29
C PRO A 2 -5.47 -7.70 -11.51
N THR A 3 -6.11 -6.56 -11.77
CA THR A 3 -5.75 -5.66 -12.88
C THR A 3 -4.95 -4.48 -12.34
N VAL A 4 -3.88 -4.11 -13.02
CA VAL A 4 -3.02 -2.97 -12.68
C VAL A 4 -3.08 -1.97 -13.83
N SER A 5 -3.51 -0.75 -13.53
CA SER A 5 -3.48 0.36 -14.49
C SER A 5 -2.14 1.10 -14.37
N VAL A 6 -1.40 1.18 -15.47
CA VAL A 6 -0.09 1.85 -15.52
C VAL A 6 -0.02 2.80 -16.70
N VAL A 7 0.60 3.97 -16.50
CA VAL A 7 0.89 4.90 -17.59
C VAL A 7 1.98 4.29 -18.47
N ARG A 8 1.70 4.11 -19.77
CA ARG A 8 2.61 3.48 -20.73
C ARG A 8 4.00 4.11 -20.69
N ASP A 9 4.06 5.43 -20.85
CA ASP A 9 5.33 6.15 -21.00
C ASP A 9 6.18 6.03 -19.72
N THR A 10 5.54 6.05 -18.55
CA THR A 10 6.23 5.81 -17.28
C THR A 10 6.74 4.38 -17.17
N LEU A 11 5.95 3.38 -17.56
CA LEU A 11 6.39 1.99 -17.53
C LEU A 11 7.59 1.76 -18.46
N LEU A 12 7.52 2.25 -19.71
CA LEU A 12 8.59 2.10 -20.69
C LEU A 12 9.88 2.81 -20.24
N GLU A 13 9.76 4.02 -19.71
CA GLU A 13 10.88 4.77 -19.10
C GLU A 13 11.54 3.94 -17.99
N MET A 14 10.75 3.36 -17.08
CA MET A 14 11.28 2.55 -15.98
C MET A 14 11.93 1.24 -16.46
N ILE A 15 11.40 0.61 -17.50
CA ILE A 15 12.03 -0.56 -18.14
C ILE A 15 13.34 -0.18 -18.82
N GLY A 16 13.51 1.07 -19.22
CA GLY A 16 14.67 1.58 -19.96
C GLY A 16 14.51 1.43 -21.47
N CYS A 17 13.27 1.44 -21.97
CA CYS A 17 12.95 1.41 -23.39
C CYS A 17 12.43 2.77 -23.83
N GLU A 18 13.06 3.39 -24.83
CA GLU A 18 12.67 4.73 -25.33
C GLU A 18 11.34 4.71 -26.09
N SER A 19 11.04 3.61 -26.79
CA SER A 19 9.77 3.41 -27.46
C SER A 19 9.53 1.93 -27.72
N MET A 20 8.27 1.52 -27.72
CA MET A 20 7.82 0.17 -28.05
C MET A 20 6.42 0.28 -28.64
N SER A 21 6.15 -0.44 -29.73
CA SER A 21 4.78 -0.49 -30.25
C SER A 21 3.88 -1.29 -29.31
N GLU A 22 2.58 -1.04 -29.36
CA GLU A 22 1.60 -1.78 -28.55
C GLU A 22 1.67 -3.29 -28.82
N HIS A 23 1.84 -3.69 -30.07
CA HIS A 23 1.96 -5.10 -30.45
C HIS A 23 3.22 -5.76 -29.90
N GLU A 24 4.37 -5.07 -29.95
CA GLU A 24 5.62 -5.55 -29.35
C GLU A 24 5.49 -5.68 -27.82
N PHE A 25 4.83 -4.71 -27.18
CA PHE A 25 4.59 -4.72 -25.75
C PHE A 25 3.67 -5.88 -25.35
N ASP A 26 2.55 -6.05 -26.05
CA ASP A 26 1.59 -7.12 -25.81
C ASP A 26 2.25 -8.51 -25.93
N GLN A 27 3.02 -8.72 -27.01
CA GLN A 27 3.76 -9.98 -27.18
C GLN A 27 4.79 -10.21 -26.07
N MET A 28 5.54 -9.16 -25.68
CA MET A 28 6.56 -9.25 -24.63
C MET A 28 5.95 -9.64 -23.29
N ILE A 29 4.85 -8.99 -22.90
CA ILE A 29 4.22 -9.25 -21.61
C ILE A 29 3.48 -10.60 -21.61
N PHE A 30 2.93 -11.02 -22.75
CA PHE A 30 2.34 -12.35 -22.93
C PHE A 30 3.40 -13.45 -22.73
N ASP A 31 4.58 -13.29 -23.33
CA ASP A 31 5.71 -14.23 -23.14
C ASP A 31 6.20 -14.26 -21.68
N PHE A 32 6.10 -13.13 -20.97
CA PHE A 32 6.36 -13.04 -19.54
C PHE A 32 5.28 -13.71 -18.67
N GLY A 33 4.07 -13.91 -19.22
CA GLY A 33 2.93 -14.55 -18.55
C GLY A 33 1.96 -13.57 -17.87
N VAL A 34 1.85 -12.34 -18.38
CA VAL A 34 0.81 -11.37 -18.00
C VAL A 34 0.06 -10.93 -19.26
N GLU A 35 -1.16 -10.41 -19.12
CA GLU A 35 -2.04 -10.12 -20.25
C GLU A 35 -2.40 -8.64 -20.32
N LEU A 36 -2.42 -8.06 -21.52
CA LEU A 36 -2.94 -6.71 -21.74
C LEU A 36 -4.47 -6.78 -21.87
N ASP A 37 -5.18 -6.42 -20.80
CA ASP A 37 -6.65 -6.42 -20.76
C ASP A 37 -7.23 -5.26 -21.58
N GLY A 38 -6.52 -4.12 -21.64
CA GLY A 38 -6.92 -3.04 -22.51
C GLY A 38 -6.04 -1.80 -22.45
N VAL A 39 -6.26 -0.93 -23.42
CA VAL A 39 -5.58 0.37 -23.57
C VAL A 39 -6.63 1.46 -23.53
N ILE A 40 -6.44 2.44 -22.64
CA ILE A 40 -7.33 3.59 -22.53
C ILE A 40 -6.54 4.88 -22.59
N GLU A 41 -7.15 5.93 -23.13
CA GLU A 41 -6.63 7.28 -23.05
C GLU A 41 -7.36 8.01 -21.92
N GLU A 42 -6.65 8.30 -20.83
CA GLU A 42 -7.20 9.06 -19.71
C GLU A 42 -6.45 10.39 -19.58
N ALA A 43 -7.20 11.48 -19.43
CA ALA A 43 -6.65 12.71 -18.90
C ALA A 43 -6.29 12.43 -17.44
N GLU A 44 -5.02 12.55 -17.11
CA GLU A 44 -4.52 12.23 -15.77
C GLU A 44 -5.20 13.15 -14.76
N ARG A 45 -6.18 12.65 -13.97
CA ARG A 45 -6.93 13.45 -12.98
C ARG A 45 -6.06 14.00 -11.83
N PHE A 46 -4.75 13.75 -11.85
CA PHE A 46 -3.85 13.86 -10.71
C PHE A 46 -2.54 14.62 -10.97
N MET A 47 -2.35 15.21 -12.16
CA MET A 47 -1.23 16.13 -12.43
C MET A 47 -1.72 17.39 -13.15
N GLU A 48 -1.01 18.49 -12.96
CA GLU A 48 -1.29 19.80 -13.60
C GLU A 48 -1.04 19.80 -15.13
N ASP A 49 -0.55 18.70 -15.70
CA ASP A 49 -0.38 18.54 -17.14
C ASP A 49 -1.68 18.07 -17.80
N GLU A 50 -2.35 18.98 -18.52
CA GLU A 50 -3.55 18.74 -19.33
C GLU A 50 -3.25 17.92 -20.61
N GLY A 51 -2.70 16.71 -20.44
CA GLY A 51 -2.42 15.77 -21.53
C GLY A 51 -3.21 14.48 -21.41
N LEU A 52 -3.80 14.01 -22.52
CA LEU A 52 -4.28 12.63 -22.65
C LEU A 52 -3.07 11.70 -22.56
N LYS A 53 -3.06 10.80 -21.58
CA LYS A 53 -2.02 9.78 -21.41
C LYS A 53 -2.59 8.40 -21.73
N VAL A 54 -1.77 7.58 -22.37
CA VAL A 54 -2.09 6.18 -22.67
C VAL A 54 -1.84 5.35 -21.42
N VAL A 55 -2.88 4.69 -20.94
CA VAL A 55 -2.86 3.82 -19.76
C VAL A 55 -3.11 2.37 -20.20
N TYR A 56 -2.22 1.49 -19.77
CA TYR A 56 -2.34 0.05 -19.95
C TYR A 56 -3.00 -0.58 -18.73
N LYS A 57 -4.03 -1.39 -18.97
CA LYS A 57 -4.63 -2.28 -17.99
C LYS A 57 -4.03 -3.66 -18.18
N ILE A 58 -3.24 -4.08 -17.20
CA ILE A 58 -2.49 -5.34 -17.25
C ILE A 58 -3.09 -6.29 -16.22
N ASP A 59 -3.54 -7.46 -16.67
CA ASP A 59 -4.01 -8.53 -15.78
C ASP A 59 -2.79 -9.35 -15.32
N VAL A 60 -2.57 -9.35 -14.00
CA VAL A 60 -1.42 -10.02 -13.39
C VAL A 60 -1.84 -11.28 -12.62
N PRO A 61 -1.00 -12.33 -12.57
CA PRO A 61 -1.28 -13.53 -11.80
C PRO A 61 -1.51 -13.23 -10.31
N ALA A 62 -2.55 -13.83 -9.72
CA ALA A 62 -2.94 -13.58 -8.33
C ALA A 62 -1.89 -14.04 -7.28
N ASN A 63 -0.89 -14.82 -7.69
CA ASN A 63 0.23 -15.30 -6.88
C ASN A 63 1.50 -14.42 -6.99
N ARG A 64 1.49 -13.37 -7.82
CA ARG A 64 2.63 -12.47 -8.06
C ARG A 64 2.34 -11.07 -7.50
N TYR A 65 2.40 -10.95 -6.18
CA TYR A 65 2.11 -9.69 -5.46
C TYR A 65 3.12 -8.58 -5.76
N ASP A 66 4.32 -8.96 -6.20
CA ASP A 66 5.35 -8.04 -6.68
C ASP A 66 4.93 -7.30 -7.95
N LEU A 67 3.96 -7.79 -8.71
CA LEU A 67 3.49 -7.17 -9.96
C LEU A 67 2.29 -6.22 -9.77
N LEU A 68 1.88 -5.93 -8.53
CA LEU A 68 0.67 -5.13 -8.26
C LEU A 68 0.85 -3.62 -8.43
N CYS A 69 2.08 -3.16 -8.71
CA CYS A 69 2.42 -1.76 -8.96
C CYS A 69 3.36 -1.61 -10.17
N VAL A 70 3.49 -0.38 -10.67
CA VAL A 70 4.34 -0.06 -11.83
C VAL A 70 5.82 -0.34 -11.56
N GLU A 71 6.29 -0.08 -10.35
CA GLU A 71 7.68 -0.26 -9.94
C GLU A 71 8.07 -1.74 -10.00
N GLY A 72 7.21 -2.62 -9.48
CA GLY A 72 7.44 -4.05 -9.45
C GLY A 72 7.29 -4.72 -10.82
N LEU A 73 6.31 -4.28 -11.62
CA LEU A 73 6.20 -4.67 -13.04
C LEU A 73 7.46 -4.30 -13.81
N ALA A 74 7.91 -3.04 -13.70
CA ALA A 74 9.12 -2.59 -14.38
C ALA A 74 10.35 -3.38 -13.92
N ALA A 75 10.55 -3.56 -12.60
CA ALA A 75 11.68 -4.31 -12.07
C ALA A 75 11.71 -5.77 -12.58
N ALA A 76 10.55 -6.44 -12.61
CA ALA A 76 10.44 -7.80 -13.10
C ALA A 76 10.70 -7.90 -14.61
N LEU A 77 10.11 -6.99 -15.41
CA LEU A 77 10.32 -6.94 -16.86
C LEU A 77 11.77 -6.62 -17.22
N ARG A 78 12.43 -5.72 -16.50
CA ARG A 78 13.87 -5.46 -16.67
C ARG A 78 14.71 -6.71 -16.46
N CYS A 79 14.38 -7.53 -15.46
CA CYS A 79 15.08 -8.78 -15.21
C CYS A 79 14.81 -9.80 -16.31
N TYR A 80 13.55 -9.90 -16.75
CA TYR A 80 13.14 -10.78 -17.84
C TYR A 80 13.86 -10.46 -19.15
N LEU A 81 13.98 -9.17 -19.48
CA LEU A 81 14.70 -8.68 -20.67
C LEU A 81 16.24 -8.75 -20.54
N GLY A 82 16.76 -9.14 -19.38
CA GLY A 82 18.20 -9.23 -19.13
C GLY A 82 18.90 -7.89 -18.88
N TYR A 83 18.16 -6.81 -18.66
CA TYR A 83 18.71 -5.48 -18.31
C TYR A 83 19.13 -5.36 -16.85
N SER A 84 18.63 -6.24 -15.98
CA SER A 84 19.07 -6.36 -14.59
C SER A 84 19.16 -7.83 -14.21
N THR A 85 20.08 -8.17 -13.31
CA THR A 85 20.17 -9.50 -12.68
C THR A 85 19.59 -9.51 -11.27
N ASP A 86 19.27 -8.33 -10.72
CA ASP A 86 18.72 -8.17 -9.38
C ASP A 86 17.43 -7.32 -9.48
N PRO A 87 16.24 -7.90 -9.19
CA PRO A 87 14.99 -7.16 -9.22
C PRO A 87 14.86 -6.17 -8.07
N LEU A 88 15.64 -6.34 -6.99
CA LEU A 88 15.56 -5.51 -5.79
C LEU A 88 16.96 -5.34 -5.18
N PRO A 89 17.80 -4.42 -5.72
CA PRO A 89 19.16 -4.21 -5.26
C PRO A 89 19.25 -3.53 -3.87
N PHE A 90 18.21 -3.60 -3.05
CA PHE A 90 18.20 -3.02 -1.72
C PHE A 90 18.73 -4.01 -0.69
N LYS A 91 19.77 -3.59 0.03
CA LYS A 91 20.20 -4.23 1.27
C LYS A 91 19.79 -3.34 2.42
N ALA A 92 19.08 -3.90 3.39
CA ALA A 92 18.77 -3.19 4.63
C ALA A 92 20.09 -2.74 5.28
N PRO A 93 20.33 -1.42 5.42
CA PRO A 93 21.52 -0.94 6.10
C PRO A 93 21.45 -1.35 7.57
N VAL A 94 22.61 -1.61 8.18
CA VAL A 94 22.70 -1.80 9.64
C VAL A 94 22.59 -0.41 10.26
N THR A 95 21.39 -0.05 10.72
CA THR A 95 21.09 1.22 11.41
C THR A 95 20.69 0.97 12.85
N GLU A 96 20.50 2.04 13.63
CA GLU A 96 19.86 1.94 14.94
C GLU A 96 18.51 1.23 14.82
N GLU A 97 18.29 0.27 15.71
CA GLU A 97 17.09 -0.57 15.72
C GLU A 97 15.91 0.22 16.31
N VAL A 98 14.92 0.51 15.47
CA VAL A 98 13.61 0.97 15.94
C VAL A 98 12.84 -0.24 16.44
N THR A 99 12.48 -0.24 17.72
CA THR A 99 11.81 -1.38 18.36
C THR A 99 10.32 -1.16 18.50
N MET A 100 9.54 -2.22 18.27
CA MET A 100 8.11 -2.29 18.59
C MET A 100 7.86 -3.44 19.55
N THR A 101 7.27 -3.14 20.70
CA THR A 101 6.91 -4.11 21.73
C THR A 101 5.48 -4.59 21.49
N VAL A 102 5.27 -5.91 21.47
CA VAL A 102 3.94 -6.50 21.31
C VAL A 102 3.42 -6.93 22.68
N ASP A 103 2.28 -6.37 23.09
CA ASP A 103 1.63 -6.72 24.33
C ASP A 103 0.78 -8.00 24.19
N PRO A 104 0.75 -8.90 25.20
CA PRO A 104 -0.05 -10.12 25.15
C PRO A 104 -1.56 -9.91 24.94
N SER A 105 -2.11 -8.72 25.27
CA SER A 105 -3.51 -8.36 25.02
C SER A 105 -3.92 -8.51 23.54
N THR A 106 -2.96 -8.37 22.62
CA THR A 106 -3.18 -8.46 21.17
C THR A 106 -3.59 -9.87 20.72
N LEU A 107 -3.29 -10.93 21.50
CA LEU A 107 -3.53 -12.34 21.13
C LEU A 107 -5.00 -12.65 20.83
N ALA A 108 -5.93 -12.00 21.53
CA ALA A 108 -7.37 -12.24 21.38
C ALA A 108 -7.99 -11.54 20.14
N VAL A 109 -7.27 -10.59 19.55
CA VAL A 109 -7.78 -9.68 18.52
C VAL A 109 -6.96 -9.78 17.25
N ARG A 110 -5.66 -9.47 17.31
CA ARG A 110 -4.73 -9.48 16.19
C ARG A 110 -3.29 -9.71 16.71
N PRO A 111 -2.80 -10.97 16.70
CA PRO A 111 -1.63 -11.37 17.48
C PRO A 111 -0.27 -10.91 16.94
N TYR A 112 -0.19 -10.47 15.69
CA TYR A 112 1.09 -10.23 15.02
C TYR A 112 1.13 -8.84 14.40
N VAL A 113 2.31 -8.23 14.47
CA VAL A 113 2.63 -6.97 13.81
C VAL A 113 4.08 -7.04 13.32
N VAL A 114 4.34 -6.45 12.16
CA VAL A 114 5.68 -6.34 11.56
C VAL A 114 5.81 -4.90 11.04
N CYS A 115 6.96 -4.28 11.28
CA CYS A 115 7.26 -2.92 10.85
C CYS A 115 8.59 -2.86 10.10
N ALA A 116 8.71 -1.86 9.24
CA ALA A 116 9.95 -1.48 8.57
C ALA A 116 10.00 0.05 8.48
N VAL A 117 11.21 0.59 8.50
CA VAL A 117 11.45 2.03 8.32
C VAL A 117 12.21 2.25 7.02
N LEU A 118 11.64 3.06 6.14
CA LEU A 118 12.29 3.52 4.90
C LEU A 118 12.76 4.96 5.15
N ARG A 119 14.07 5.19 5.15
CA ARG A 119 14.67 6.51 5.35
C ARG A 119 14.99 7.17 4.01
N ASP A 120 15.03 8.49 4.01
CA ASP A 120 15.42 9.33 2.85
C ASP A 120 14.56 9.09 1.59
N VAL A 121 13.28 8.80 1.79
CA VAL A 121 12.33 8.59 0.69
C VAL A 121 11.85 9.92 0.14
N THR A 122 12.06 10.15 -1.16
CA THR A 122 11.49 11.31 -1.85
C THR A 122 10.06 11.01 -2.30
N MET A 123 9.07 11.41 -1.51
CA MET A 123 7.66 11.25 -1.84
C MET A 123 7.17 12.37 -2.78
N THR A 124 7.18 12.10 -4.09
CA THR A 124 6.44 12.92 -5.07
C THR A 124 4.97 12.51 -5.11
N GLN A 125 4.08 13.35 -5.63
CA GLN A 125 2.65 13.02 -5.76
C GLN A 125 2.43 11.72 -6.55
N ARG A 126 3.22 11.49 -7.60
CA ARG A 126 3.18 10.24 -8.40
C ARG A 126 3.52 9.02 -7.55
N ILE A 127 4.63 9.08 -6.82
CA ILE A 127 5.10 7.98 -5.96
C ILE A 127 4.09 7.72 -4.84
N TYR A 128 3.56 8.78 -4.23
CA TYR A 128 2.54 8.68 -3.18
C TYR A 128 1.28 7.97 -3.70
N ASN A 129 0.78 8.35 -4.88
CA ASN A 129 -0.40 7.70 -5.47
C ASN A 129 -0.13 6.22 -5.79
N SER A 130 1.03 5.89 -6.38
CA SER A 130 1.43 4.51 -6.66
C SER A 130 1.51 3.67 -5.37
N PHE A 131 2.09 4.25 -4.33
CA PHE A 131 2.24 3.61 -3.02
C PHE A 131 0.90 3.31 -2.34
N ILE A 132 -0.02 4.28 -2.32
CA ILE A 132 -1.37 4.08 -1.77
C ILE A 132 -2.16 3.05 -2.58
N ASP A 133 -2.07 3.08 -3.91
CA ASP A 133 -2.72 2.10 -4.79
C ASP A 133 -2.19 0.67 -4.54
N LEU A 134 -0.88 0.50 -4.38
CA LEU A 134 -0.28 -0.78 -3.98
C LEU A 134 -0.82 -1.25 -2.63
N GLN A 135 -0.86 -0.35 -1.63
CA GLN A 135 -1.38 -0.65 -0.30
C GLN A 135 -2.82 -1.16 -0.38
N ASP A 136 -3.69 -0.47 -1.12
CA ASP A 136 -5.10 -0.83 -1.25
C ASP A 136 -5.28 -2.16 -2.00
N LYS A 137 -4.50 -2.41 -3.06
CA LYS A 137 -4.50 -3.71 -3.76
C LYS A 137 -4.08 -4.87 -2.85
N LEU A 138 -3.07 -4.67 -2.01
CA LEU A 138 -2.63 -5.67 -1.03
C LEU A 138 -3.72 -5.90 0.03
N HIS A 139 -4.37 -4.84 0.52
CA HIS A 139 -5.48 -4.95 1.47
C HIS A 139 -6.65 -5.73 0.92
N GLN A 140 -7.05 -5.46 -0.32
CA GLN A 140 -8.19 -6.10 -0.96
C GLN A 140 -7.92 -7.58 -1.25
N ASN A 141 -6.73 -7.90 -1.79
CA ASN A 141 -6.38 -9.24 -2.25
C ASN A 141 -5.79 -10.10 -1.11
N ILE A 142 -4.46 -10.08 -0.94
CA ILE A 142 -3.76 -10.97 0.00
C ILE A 142 -4.18 -10.72 1.45
N GLY A 143 -4.49 -9.46 1.80
CA GLY A 143 -5.00 -9.06 3.10
C GLY A 143 -6.45 -9.46 3.35
N ARG A 144 -7.16 -9.99 2.35
CA ARG A 144 -8.60 -10.33 2.35
C ARG A 144 -9.45 -9.23 2.97
N ARG A 145 -9.50 -8.07 2.31
CA ARG A 145 -10.20 -6.88 2.80
C ARG A 145 -9.80 -6.54 4.24
N ARG A 146 -8.49 -6.49 4.49
CA ARG A 146 -7.84 -6.18 5.79
C ARG A 146 -8.05 -7.20 6.93
N THR A 147 -8.88 -8.22 6.73
CA THR A 147 -9.16 -9.25 7.74
C THR A 147 -7.91 -10.00 8.17
N LEU A 148 -6.99 -10.30 7.24
CA LEU A 148 -5.72 -10.96 7.54
C LEU A 148 -4.61 -9.94 7.82
N VAL A 149 -4.42 -8.97 6.92
CA VAL A 149 -3.33 -7.99 7.00
C VAL A 149 -3.86 -6.58 6.79
N ALA A 150 -3.53 -5.68 7.71
CA ALA A 150 -3.73 -4.25 7.58
C ALA A 150 -2.35 -3.60 7.61
N ILE A 151 -2.15 -2.63 6.72
CA ILE A 151 -0.90 -1.91 6.54
C ILE A 151 -1.20 -0.46 6.88
N GLY A 152 -0.42 0.10 7.78
CA GLY A 152 -0.43 1.51 8.15
C GLY A 152 0.91 2.14 7.80
N THR A 153 0.88 3.40 7.38
CA THR A 153 2.06 4.12 6.91
C THR A 153 2.11 5.45 7.65
N HIS A 154 3.23 5.71 8.31
CA HIS A 154 3.37 6.83 9.22
C HIS A 154 4.60 7.66 8.86
N ASP A 155 4.50 8.97 9.05
CA ASP A 155 5.60 9.89 8.91
C ASP A 155 6.48 9.81 10.17
N MET A 156 7.69 9.27 10.01
CA MET A 156 8.62 9.03 11.11
C MET A 156 9.11 10.33 11.79
N ASP A 157 8.97 11.48 11.13
CA ASP A 157 9.37 12.77 11.70
C ASP A 157 8.30 13.34 12.66
N LYS A 158 7.12 12.73 12.69
CA LYS A 158 5.98 13.17 13.52
C LYS A 158 5.71 12.28 14.74
N VAL A 159 6.52 11.25 14.95
CA VAL A 159 6.36 10.28 16.05
C VAL A 159 7.66 10.10 16.80
N GLU A 160 7.57 9.72 18.07
CA GLU A 160 8.75 9.36 18.85
C GLU A 160 9.28 8.01 18.38
N GLN A 161 10.44 8.03 17.71
CA GLN A 161 11.01 6.86 17.03
C GLN A 161 11.45 5.74 17.99
N ASN A 162 11.45 6.00 19.30
CA ASN A 162 11.91 5.06 20.32
C ASN A 162 10.74 4.50 21.10
N GLY A 163 10.57 3.17 21.09
CA GLY A 163 9.69 2.46 22.01
C GLY A 163 8.21 2.46 21.60
N PHE A 164 7.92 2.02 20.38
CA PHE A 164 6.54 1.76 19.97
C PHE A 164 5.95 0.59 20.75
N THR A 165 4.65 0.66 21.05
CA THR A 165 3.90 -0.43 21.68
C THR A 165 2.69 -0.77 20.84
N TYR A 166 2.51 -2.06 20.56
CA TYR A 166 1.31 -2.61 19.94
C TYR A 166 0.51 -3.37 21.00
N SER A 167 -0.64 -2.83 21.37
CA SER A 167 -1.52 -3.30 22.45
C SER A 167 -2.95 -3.50 21.96
N ALA A 168 -3.79 -4.15 22.77
CA ALA A 168 -5.24 -4.07 22.63
C ALA A 168 -5.83 -3.39 23.86
N GLU A 169 -6.56 -2.30 23.63
CA GLU A 169 -7.11 -1.42 24.68
C GLU A 169 -8.64 -1.41 24.62
N ASN A 170 -9.31 -1.00 25.70
CA ASN A 170 -10.76 -0.87 25.67
C ASN A 170 -11.15 0.29 24.73
N PRO A 171 -12.24 0.18 23.96
CA PRO A 171 -12.62 1.23 23.01
C PRO A 171 -12.79 2.64 23.60
N GLU A 172 -13.16 2.74 24.87
CA GLU A 172 -13.36 4.00 25.60
C GLU A 172 -12.04 4.72 25.94
N ASP A 173 -10.94 3.96 26.04
CA ASP A 173 -9.60 4.47 26.41
C ASP A 173 -8.80 4.98 25.19
N ILE A 174 -9.28 4.69 23.98
CA ILE A 174 -8.58 4.97 22.73
C ILE A 174 -9.11 6.30 22.17
N VAL A 175 -8.43 7.40 22.50
CA VAL A 175 -8.87 8.76 22.18
C VAL A 175 -7.86 9.46 21.28
N PHE A 176 -8.23 9.79 20.05
CA PHE A 176 -7.36 10.48 19.10
C PHE A 176 -8.15 11.26 18.03
N ILE A 177 -7.46 12.05 17.22
CA ILE A 177 -8.04 12.76 16.07
C ILE A 177 -7.84 11.89 14.81
N PRO A 178 -8.91 11.37 14.19
CA PRO A 178 -8.79 10.52 13.00
C PRO A 178 -8.27 11.27 11.77
N LEU A 179 -7.77 10.51 10.79
CA LEU A 179 -7.26 11.08 9.53
C LEU A 179 -8.36 11.92 8.84
N LYS A 180 -7.99 13.14 8.41
CA LYS A 180 -8.89 14.14 7.79
C LYS A 180 -10.03 14.63 8.69
N GLN A 181 -9.92 14.45 10.01
CA GLN A 181 -10.86 15.02 10.98
C GLN A 181 -10.17 16.08 11.84
N THR A 182 -10.98 16.89 12.52
CA THR A 182 -10.51 17.96 13.44
C THR A 182 -10.94 17.72 14.88
N GLU A 183 -11.93 16.86 15.09
CA GLU A 183 -12.47 16.57 16.41
C GLU A 183 -11.88 15.28 16.97
N THR A 184 -11.59 15.31 18.27
CA THR A 184 -11.13 14.15 19.02
C THR A 184 -12.31 13.21 19.28
N MET A 185 -12.10 11.91 19.07
CA MET A 185 -13.13 10.89 19.29
C MET A 185 -12.51 9.67 20.01
N ASP A 186 -13.32 8.96 20.79
CA ASP A 186 -12.96 7.64 21.29
C ASP A 186 -13.23 6.57 20.20
N ALA A 187 -12.77 5.33 20.39
CA ALA A 187 -12.97 4.30 19.37
C ALA A 187 -14.45 3.89 19.20
N ASN A 188 -15.28 4.04 20.24
CA ASN A 188 -16.74 3.83 20.11
C ASN A 188 -17.38 4.89 19.20
N GLY A 189 -17.03 6.15 19.39
CA GLY A 189 -17.44 7.27 18.55
C GLY A 189 -16.93 7.11 17.13
N LEU A 190 -15.68 6.66 16.96
CA LEU A 190 -15.07 6.37 15.67
C LEU A 190 -15.84 5.29 14.90
N MET A 191 -16.23 4.20 15.57
CA MET A 191 -17.01 3.12 14.99
C MET A 191 -18.37 3.61 14.48
N LYS A 192 -19.04 4.48 15.25
CA LYS A 192 -20.32 5.08 14.85
C LYS A 192 -20.14 6.06 13.69
N PHE A 193 -19.10 6.89 13.74
CA PHE A 193 -18.80 7.87 12.70
C PHE A 193 -18.59 7.23 11.32
N TYR A 194 -17.82 6.14 11.26
CA TYR A 194 -17.56 5.44 10.00
C TYR A 194 -18.65 4.44 9.59
N GLU A 195 -19.68 4.19 10.41
CA GLU A 195 -20.75 3.25 10.06
C GLU A 195 -21.57 3.72 8.85
N GLU A 196 -21.69 5.04 8.67
CA GLU A 196 -22.36 5.65 7.52
C GLU A 196 -21.47 5.65 6.25
N ASP A 197 -20.15 5.57 6.42
CA ASP A 197 -19.16 5.51 5.33
C ASP A 197 -19.01 4.09 4.76
N LYS A 198 -20.10 3.59 4.15
CA LYS A 198 -20.14 2.24 3.58
C LYS A 198 -19.16 2.02 2.43
N ALA A 199 -18.71 3.10 1.78
CA ALA A 199 -17.76 3.04 0.66
C ALA A 199 -16.29 3.08 1.13
N GLY A 200 -16.00 3.77 2.23
CA GLY A 200 -14.67 3.88 2.81
C GLY A 200 -14.44 2.88 3.94
N LEU A 201 -14.25 3.37 5.17
CA LEU A 201 -13.83 2.53 6.30
C LEU A 201 -14.97 1.69 6.90
N GLY A 202 -16.22 2.08 6.69
CA GLY A 202 -17.40 1.41 7.23
C GLY A 202 -17.48 -0.07 6.86
N GLN A 203 -17.01 -0.42 5.67
CA GLN A 203 -16.97 -1.81 5.20
C GLN A 203 -16.01 -2.71 5.99
N TYR A 204 -15.09 -2.17 6.79
CA TYR A 204 -14.08 -2.94 7.53
C TYR A 204 -14.36 -3.02 9.04
N LEU A 205 -15.32 -2.24 9.56
CA LEU A 205 -15.55 -2.12 11.00
C LEU A 205 -15.89 -3.47 11.65
N TYR A 206 -16.60 -4.34 10.92
CA TYR A 206 -17.00 -5.68 11.38
C TYR A 206 -15.84 -6.57 11.82
N ILE A 207 -14.61 -6.29 11.38
CA ILE A 207 -13.42 -7.12 11.68
C ILE A 207 -13.14 -7.14 13.19
N ILE A 208 -13.29 -6.00 13.86
CA ILE A 208 -12.99 -5.85 15.29
C ILE A 208 -14.18 -5.38 16.13
N ARG A 209 -15.29 -4.96 15.52
CA ARG A 209 -16.46 -4.37 16.22
C ARG A 209 -16.90 -5.15 17.46
N ASP A 210 -16.99 -6.47 17.34
CA ASP A 210 -17.50 -7.36 18.39
C ASP A 210 -16.42 -7.86 19.36
N LYS A 211 -15.21 -7.32 19.28
CA LYS A 211 -14.08 -7.67 20.17
C LYS A 211 -14.13 -6.83 21.44
N PRO A 212 -13.71 -7.38 22.59
CA PRO A 212 -13.72 -6.65 23.86
C PRO A 212 -12.71 -5.49 23.88
N GLN A 213 -11.65 -5.60 23.09
CA GLN A 213 -10.56 -4.62 23.00
C GLN A 213 -10.17 -4.42 21.54
N TYR A 214 -9.67 -3.23 21.20
CA TYR A 214 -9.24 -2.88 19.86
C TYR A 214 -7.73 -2.69 19.79
N PRO A 215 -7.09 -3.09 18.67
CA PRO A 215 -5.65 -2.99 18.51
C PRO A 215 -5.23 -1.53 18.30
N VAL A 216 -4.18 -1.10 19.02
CA VAL A 216 -3.63 0.25 18.97
C VAL A 216 -2.11 0.19 18.88
N ILE A 217 -1.53 1.12 18.13
CA ILE A 217 -0.08 1.38 18.13
C ILE A 217 0.12 2.74 18.79
N ARG A 218 0.94 2.78 19.85
CA ARG A 218 1.34 4.00 20.55
C ARG A 218 2.83 4.21 20.43
N ASP A 219 3.24 5.47 20.34
CA ASP A 219 4.62 5.87 20.58
C ASP A 219 4.83 6.20 22.07
N ARG A 220 5.98 6.75 22.44
CA ARG A 220 6.26 7.11 23.84
C ARG A 220 5.43 8.28 24.38
N ASN A 221 4.85 9.10 23.51
CA ASN A 221 4.06 10.25 23.91
C ASN A 221 2.58 9.91 24.16
N GLY A 222 2.16 8.69 23.78
CA GLY A 222 0.84 8.15 24.09
C GLY A 222 -0.08 8.16 22.89
#